data_AF-A0A920L906-F1
#
_entry.id   AF-A0A920L906-F1
#
_cell.length_a   1.000
_cell.length_b   1.000
_cell.length_c   1.000
_cell.angle_alpha   90.00
_cell.angle_beta   90.00
_cell.angle_gamma   90.00
#
_symmetry.space_group_name_H-M   'P 1'
#
loop_
_entity.id
_entity.type
_entity.pdbx_description
1 polymer ?
#
loop_
_entity_poly.entity_id
_entity_poly.type
_entity_poly.pdbx_seq_one_letter_code
_entity_poly.pdbx_strand_id
1 'polypeptide(L)' 'MKILICDTLNKQVVEELYKIGDCVDISTSLTKHEDLKKHIQDSEIVVIRSSTKLTKKS' A
#
# COMPACT_ATOMS: atom_id res chain seq x y z
N MET A 1 -11.19 7.26 3.64
CA MET A 1 -9.88 7.53 3.01
C MET A 1 -9.26 6.20 2.62
N LYS A 2 -8.84 6.01 1.36
CA LYS A 2 -8.23 4.74 0.90
C LYS A 2 -6.71 4.77 1.01
N ILE A 3 -6.16 3.79 1.72
CA ILE A 3 -4.73 3.68 2.02
C ILE A 3 -4.20 2.38 1.41
N LEU A 4 -3.20 2.46 0.54
CA LEU A 4 -2.53 1.30 -0.05
C LEU A 4 -1.22 1.02 0.66
N ILE A 5 -1.10 -0.12 1.31
CA ILE A 5 0.10 -0.58 2.00
C ILE A 5 0.86 -1.51 1.07
N CYS A 6 2.01 -1.05 0.57
CA CYS A 6 2.80 -1.81 -0.39
C CYS A 6 3.89 -2.62 0.27
N ASP A 7 4.34 -2.32 1.48
CA ASP A 7 5.47 -3.00 2.11
C ASP A 7 5.13 -3.45 3.51
N THR A 8 5.82 -4.49 3.98
CA THR A 8 5.56 -5.04 5.32
C THR A 8 5.90 -3.98 6.37
N LEU A 9 4.89 -3.63 7.16
CA LEU A 9 5.00 -2.69 8.27
C LEU A 9 4.94 -3.44 9.60
N ASN A 10 5.34 -2.74 10.67
CA ASN A 10 5.08 -3.24 12.00
C ASN A 10 3.56 -3.30 12.24
N LYS A 11 3.09 -4.37 12.89
CA LYS A 11 1.68 -4.59 13.23
C LYS A 11 1.00 -3.38 13.88
N GLN A 12 1.68 -2.69 14.80
CA GLN A 12 1.14 -1.50 15.46
C GLN A 12 0.84 -0.37 14.45
N VAL A 13 1.72 -0.17 13.46
CA VAL A 13 1.52 0.85 12.42
C VAL A 13 0.35 0.47 11.51
N VAL A 14 0.24 -0.80 11.14
CA VAL A 14 -0.88 -1.30 10.33
C VAL A 14 -2.21 -1.07 11.07
N GLU A 15 -2.27 -1.43 12.34
CA GLU A 15 -3.47 -1.24 13.17
C GLU A 15 -3.90 0.24 13.27
N GLU A 16 -2.95 1.18 13.40
CA GLU A 16 -3.27 2.60 13.38
C GLU A 16 -3.77 3.07 12.01
N LEU A 17 -3.19 2.60 10.90
CA LEU A 17 -3.66 2.95 9.56
C LEU A 17 -5.10 2.48 9.33
N TYR A 18 -5.45 1.27 9.77
CA TYR A 18 -6.83 0.73 9.70
C TYR A 18 -7.84 1.53 10.52
N LYS A 19 -7.41 2.24 11.58
CA LYS A 19 -8.30 3.15 12.34
C LYS A 19 -8.57 4.46 11.61
N ILE A 20 -7.63 4.89 10.76
CA ILE A 20 -7.67 6.18 10.07
C ILE A 20 -8.40 6.06 8.73
N GLY A 21 -8.33 4.90 8.07
CA GLY A 21 -8.94 4.70 6.77
C GLY A 21 -9.09 3.25 6.35
N ASP A 22 -9.64 3.07 5.16
CA ASP A 22 -9.81 1.78 4.51
C ASP A 22 -8.48 1.35 3.90
N CYS A 23 -7.86 0.30 4.45
CA CYS A 23 -6.52 -0.13 4.06
C CYS A 23 -6.56 -1.36 3.16
N VAL A 24 -5.88 -1.24 2.01
CA VAL A 24 -5.59 -2.34 1.10
C VAL A 24 -4.13 -2.72 1.27
N ASP A 25 -3.87 -3.92 1.78
CA ASP A 25 -2.51 -4.43 1.99
C ASP A 25 -2.10 -5.39 0.87
N ILE A 26 -1.09 -5.00 0.09
CA ILE A 26 -0.49 -5.82 -0.98
C ILE A 26 0.95 -6.23 -0.65
N SER A 27 1.40 -6.02 0.59
CA SER A 27 2.79 -6.16 1.01
C SER A 27 3.37 -7.56 0.80
N THR A 28 2.53 -8.58 0.89
CA THR A 28 2.86 -9.99 0.71
C THR A 28 2.35 -10.57 -0.61
N SER A 29 1.81 -9.74 -1.51
CA SER A 29 1.30 -10.22 -2.78
C SER A 29 2.42 -10.75 -3.69
N LEU A 30 2.14 -11.87 -4.37
CA LEU A 30 3.01 -12.44 -5.40
C LEU A 30 2.96 -11.64 -6.72
N THR A 31 1.84 -10.94 -6.97
CA THR A 31 1.58 -10.10 -8.16
C THR A 31 1.61 -8.62 -7.80
N LYS A 32 2.54 -8.25 -6.91
CA LYS A 32 2.61 -6.93 -6.30
C LYS A 32 2.66 -5.78 -7.31
N HIS A 33 3.29 -5.98 -8.47
CA HIS A 33 3.37 -4.94 -9.50
C HIS A 33 2.03 -4.72 -10.22
N GLU A 34 1.30 -5.79 -10.53
CA GLU A 34 -0.05 -5.68 -11.07
C GLU A 34 -1.01 -5.07 -10.04
N ASP A 35 -0.93 -5.53 -8.79
CA ASP A 35 -1.80 -5.05 -7.71
C ASP A 35 -1.54 -3.57 -7.41
N LEU A 36 -0.27 -3.14 -7.39
CA LEU A 36 0.08 -1.73 -7.24
C LEU A 36 -0.60 -0.88 -8.31
N LYS A 37 -0.47 -1.23 -9.59
CA LYS A 37 -1.08 -0.47 -10.69
C LYS A 37 -2.60 -0.42 -10.61
N LYS A 38 -3.22 -1.52 -10.19
CA LYS A 38 -4.67 -1.63 -10.05
C LYS A 38 -5.19 -0.75 -8.91
N HIS A 39 -4.50 -0.75 -7.77
CA HIS A 39 -5.00 -0.12 -6.56
C HIS A 39 -4.53 1.33 -6.39
N ILE A 40 -3.37 1.73 -6.95
CA ILE A 40 -2.81 3.07 -6.75
C ILE A 40 -3.69 4.19 -7.30
N GLN A 41 -4.43 3.94 -8.39
CA GLN A 41 -5.30 4.95 -9.01
C GLN A 41 -6.52 5.32 -8.16
N ASP A 42 -6.95 4.39 -7.30
CA ASP A 42 -8.11 4.51 -6.42
C ASP A 42 -7.69 4.76 -4.96
N SER A 43 -6.39 4.91 -4.72
CA SER A 43 -5.82 5.15 -3.39
C SER A 43 -5.49 6.62 -3.21
N GLU A 44 -5.86 7.18 -2.07
CA GLU A 44 -5.54 8.56 -1.70
C GLU A 44 -4.18 8.66 -1.02
N ILE A 45 -3.78 7.60 -0.31
CA ILE A 45 -2.49 7.48 0.37
C ILE A 45 -1.83 6.17 -0.05
N VAL A 46 -0.54 6.23 -0.35
CA VAL A 46 0.29 5.06 -0.62
C VAL A 46 1.42 5.00 0.40
N VAL A 47 1.53 3.88 1.10
CA VAL A 47 2.54 3.64 2.12
C VAL A 47 3.56 2.65 1.58
N ILE A 48 4.80 3.11 1.44
CA ILE A 48 5.93 2.32 0.94
C ILE A 48 7.10 2.32 1.94
N ARG A 49 7.97 1.33 1.80
CA ARG A 49 9.32 1.26 2.36
C ARG A 49 10.31 1.00 1.21
N SER A 50 11.50 0.52 1.55
CA SER A 50 12.61 0.34 0.60
C SER A 50 12.38 -0.73 -0.47
N SER A 51 11.43 -1.65 -0.28
CA SER A 51 11.15 -2.74 -1.24
C SER A 51 10.26 -2.31 -2.40
N THR A 52 9.47 -1.24 -2.25
CA THR A 52 8.64 -0.71 -3.34
C THR A 52 9.24 0.57 -3.91
N LYS A 53 9.40 0.63 -5.23
CA LYS A 53 9.84 1.84 -5.95
C LYS A 53 8.68 2.44 -6.73
N LEU A 54 8.30 3.66 -6.36
CA LEU A 54 7.34 4.44 -7.14
C LEU A 54 8.08 5.22 -8.23
N THR A 55 7.52 5.17 -9.43
CA THR A 55 8.02 5.93 -10.58
C THR A 55 6.90 6.79 -11.14
N LYS A 56 7.21 7.76 -12.00
CA LYS A 56 6.20 8.57 -12.69
C LYS A 56 5.19 7.74 -13.52
N LYS A 57 5.53 6.49 -13.85
CA LYS A 57 4.70 5.56 -14.64
C LYS A 57 3.90 4.57 -13.76
N SER A 58 4.12 4.61 -12.45
CA SER A 58 3.44 3.74 -11.47
C SER A 58 1.99 4.17 -11.29
#